data_AF-A0A9C7LCW1-F1
#
_entry.id   AF-A0A9C7LCW1-F1
#
_cell.length_a   1.000
_cell.length_b   1.000
_cell.length_c   1.000
_cell.angle_alpha   90.00
_cell.angle_beta   90.00
_cell.angle_gamma   90.00
#
_symmetry.space_group_name_H-M   'P 1'
#
loop_
_entity.id
_entity.type
_entity.pdbx_description
1 polymer ?
#
loop_
_entity_poly.entity_id
_entity_poly.type
_entity_poly.pdbx_seq_one_letter_code
_entity_poly.pdbx_strand_id
1 'polypeptide(L)'
;MNRNLLIIVVIIVSLLSGCVEEKSTETIKQTKTENDSKESDNIKGYEIKNATLVQFKVAEQEFEIVPVFEPHLEYVQKLRENPDANHSELYISTVIEPFRKEAYSEDRGLWLKDMLTGAINIEKLNESIILLDENYEHISNLIKESIEKSAKLLPSGKKTIYLFPFNPDQSLSISTMNGVAGFATEQLIVLQIAPQKYKEELIPYTMAHEYYHTVYFEKYKTQQRDLIDYVLSEGRADSFANLIYPNMNIPWIAEVPQEDVKTIWN
;
A
#
# COMPACT_ATOMS: atom_id res chain seq x y z
N MET A 1 -33.20 24.97 54.88
CA MET A 1 -33.41 26.30 54.26
C MET A 1 -32.05 27.00 54.24
N ASN A 2 -31.58 27.40 53.05
CA ASN A 2 -30.29 28.04 52.67
C ASN A 2 -29.03 27.14 52.80
N ARG A 3 -28.45 26.54 51.74
CA ARG A 3 -27.88 26.94 50.41
C ARG A 3 -26.46 27.54 50.47
N ASN A 4 -25.61 26.99 49.59
CA ASN A 4 -24.23 27.32 49.17
C ASN A 4 -23.16 26.55 49.97
N LEU A 5 -22.52 25.45 49.50
CA LEU A 5 -21.83 25.12 48.23
C LEU A 5 -20.66 26.07 47.91
N LEU A 6 -19.41 25.66 48.21
CA LEU A 6 -18.37 25.36 47.21
C LEU A 6 -17.01 25.00 47.86
N ILE A 7 -16.55 23.79 47.54
CA ILE A 7 -15.19 23.36 47.14
C ILE A 7 -14.02 23.51 48.13
N ILE A 8 -13.59 22.33 48.59
CA ILE A 8 -12.34 22.01 49.29
C ILE A 8 -11.27 21.72 48.22
N VAL A 9 -10.13 22.40 48.27
CA VAL A 9 -8.89 21.97 47.59
C VAL A 9 -7.83 21.78 48.67
N VAL A 10 -7.53 20.51 48.97
CA VAL A 10 -6.46 20.10 49.88
C VAL A 10 -5.22 19.86 49.02
N ILE A 11 -4.22 20.73 49.14
CA ILE A 11 -2.86 20.50 48.64
C ILE A 11 -2.06 19.92 49.82
N ILE A 12 -1.84 18.60 49.81
CA ILE A 12 -0.91 17.96 50.73
C ILE A 12 0.49 18.09 50.15
N VAL A 13 1.27 18.95 50.79
CA VAL A 13 2.73 18.98 50.73
C VAL A 13 3.24 17.80 51.57
N SER A 14 3.99 16.89 50.97
CA SER A 14 4.83 15.94 51.72
C SER A 14 6.27 16.10 51.25
N LEU A 15 7.06 16.73 52.10
CA LEU A 15 8.51 16.81 52.00
C LEU A 15 9.14 15.69 52.85
N LEU A 16 10.16 15.06 52.25
CA LEU A 16 11.39 14.53 52.84
C LEU A 16 11.37 13.17 53.57
N SER A 17 12.13 12.24 52.97
CA SER A 17 13.28 11.50 53.54
C SER A 17 13.83 10.66 52.36
N GLY A 18 15.01 10.84 51.77
CA GLY A 18 16.30 11.16 52.35
C GLY A 18 17.13 9.89 52.45
N CYS A 19 17.94 9.58 51.43
CA CYS A 19 19.22 8.88 51.57
C CYS A 19 20.12 9.24 50.38
N VAL A 20 21.18 9.97 50.73
CA VAL A 20 22.29 10.43 49.89
C VAL A 20 23.36 9.34 49.90
N GLU A 21 23.95 9.04 48.75
CA GLU A 21 25.31 8.53 48.68
C GLU A 21 26.05 9.31 47.58
N GLU A 22 27.08 10.02 48.00
CA GLU A 22 27.87 10.96 47.21
C GLU A 22 29.19 10.31 46.82
N LYS A 23 29.53 10.32 45.52
CA LYS A 23 30.91 10.13 45.08
C LYS A 23 31.23 11.00 43.85
N SER A 24 31.95 12.07 44.17
CA SER A 24 33.02 12.74 43.40
C SER A 24 32.79 13.12 41.94
N THR A 25 32.69 14.44 41.78
CA THR A 25 32.86 15.30 40.61
C THR A 25 34.18 15.06 39.86
N GLU A 26 34.10 14.85 38.54
CA GLU A 26 35.12 15.33 37.60
C GLU A 26 34.46 16.25 36.57
N THR A 27 34.99 17.47 36.52
CA THR A 27 34.59 18.56 35.62
C THR A 27 35.25 18.35 34.26
N ILE A 28 34.45 18.22 33.19
CA ILE A 28 34.94 18.50 31.83
C ILE A 28 33.99 19.48 31.14
N LYS A 29 34.64 20.56 30.70
CA LYS A 29 34.16 21.79 30.10
C LYS A 29 33.14 21.60 28.96
N GLN A 30 32.12 22.46 28.99
CA GLN A 30 31.42 22.90 27.78
C GLN A 30 32.41 23.54 26.81
N THR A 31 32.48 23.00 25.60
CA THR A 31 32.97 23.73 24.43
C THR A 31 31.82 23.74 23.43
N LYS A 32 31.29 24.95 23.19
CA LYS A 32 30.52 25.27 21.99
C LYS A 32 31.41 25.03 20.77
N THR A 33 30.92 24.26 19.82
CA THR A 33 31.30 24.43 18.42
C THR A 33 30.01 24.52 17.62
N GLU A 34 29.80 25.70 17.05
CA GLU A 34 28.80 26.01 16.04
C GLU A 34 29.06 25.20 14.77
N ASN A 35 27.95 24.93 14.06
CA ASN A 35 27.85 24.73 12.62
C ASN A 35 28.77 23.67 11.96
N ASP A 36 28.17 22.53 11.67
CA ASP A 36 28.17 22.08 10.27
C ASP A 36 26.75 21.67 9.90
N SER A 37 26.11 22.58 9.17
CA SER A 37 24.94 22.36 8.35
C SER A 37 25.17 21.18 7.41
N LYS A 38 24.58 20.02 7.70
CA LYS A 38 24.21 19.04 6.66
C LYS A 38 22.77 19.28 6.24
N GLU A 39 22.56 20.46 5.68
CA GLU A 39 21.35 20.82 4.96
C GLU A 39 21.79 21.54 3.68
N SER A 40 22.19 20.74 2.69
CA SER A 40 22.15 21.05 1.25
C SER A 40 22.95 19.95 0.54
N ASP A 41 22.28 18.86 0.16
CA ASP A 41 22.64 18.03 -1.00
C ASP A 41 21.74 16.78 -1.03
N ASN A 42 20.47 16.95 -1.40
CA ASN A 42 19.75 15.93 -2.18
C ASN A 42 18.46 16.49 -2.78
N ILE A 43 18.58 17.48 -3.68
CA ILE A 43 17.50 17.82 -4.63
C ILE A 43 17.58 16.90 -5.87
N LYS A 44 18.47 15.90 -5.87
CA LYS A 44 18.46 14.87 -6.90
C LYS A 44 17.46 13.80 -6.50
N GLY A 45 16.34 13.75 -7.22
CA GLY A 45 15.38 12.66 -7.14
C GLY A 45 16.08 11.31 -7.35
N TYR A 46 15.54 10.26 -6.72
CA TYR A 46 16.01 8.89 -6.95
C TYR A 46 15.77 8.50 -8.41
N GLU A 47 16.74 7.82 -9.02
CA GLU A 47 16.62 7.23 -10.36
C GLU A 47 16.40 5.72 -10.21
N ILE A 48 15.38 5.20 -10.91
CA ILE A 48 15.05 3.77 -10.97
C ILE A 48 16.21 2.99 -11.61
N LYS A 49 16.66 1.91 -10.96
CA LYS A 49 17.83 1.12 -11.40
C LYS A 49 17.47 -0.26 -11.91
N ASN A 50 16.46 -0.91 -11.32
CA ASN A 50 16.18 -2.32 -11.58
C ASN A 50 14.80 -2.53 -12.24
N ALA A 51 13.82 -1.70 -11.89
CA ALA A 51 12.44 -1.82 -12.32
C ALA A 51 12.30 -1.44 -13.79
N THR A 52 11.94 -2.44 -14.60
CA THR A 52 11.73 -2.30 -16.04
C THR A 52 10.52 -3.13 -16.46
N LEU A 53 9.96 -2.84 -17.64
CA LEU A 53 8.89 -3.65 -18.23
C LEU A 53 9.32 -5.11 -18.32
N VAL A 54 8.52 -6.00 -17.74
CA VAL A 54 8.71 -7.44 -17.86
C VAL A 54 7.63 -8.02 -18.76
N GLN A 55 8.02 -8.73 -19.81
CA GLN A 55 7.10 -9.43 -20.70
C GLN A 55 7.37 -10.94 -20.65
N PHE A 56 6.32 -11.75 -20.57
CA PHE A 56 6.44 -13.20 -20.55
C PHE A 56 5.21 -13.87 -21.15
N LYS A 57 5.33 -15.19 -21.42
CA LYS A 57 4.25 -16.00 -21.96
C LYS A 57 4.01 -17.25 -21.12
N VAL A 58 2.75 -17.63 -21.01
CA VAL A 58 2.33 -18.92 -20.43
C VAL A 58 1.49 -19.65 -21.48
N ALA A 59 2.10 -20.64 -22.13
CA ALA A 59 1.60 -21.18 -23.40
C ALA A 59 1.37 -20.05 -24.42
N GLU A 60 0.16 -19.90 -24.96
CA GLU A 60 -0.19 -18.85 -25.93
C GLU A 60 -0.66 -17.53 -25.29
N GLN A 61 -0.64 -17.42 -23.96
CA GLN A 61 -1.12 -16.25 -23.23
C GLN A 61 0.03 -15.28 -22.96
N GLU A 62 -0.19 -13.99 -23.20
CA GLU A 62 0.82 -12.94 -23.05
C GLU A 62 0.58 -12.10 -21.79
N PHE A 63 1.66 -11.79 -21.08
CA PHE A 63 1.60 -11.06 -19.82
C PHE A 63 2.67 -9.98 -19.75
N GLU A 64 2.33 -8.87 -19.11
CA GLU A 64 3.22 -7.73 -18.90
C GLU A 64 3.18 -7.31 -17.43
N ILE A 65 4.33 -6.97 -16.85
CA ILE A 65 4.44 -6.32 -15.54
C ILE A 65 5.06 -4.94 -15.75
N VAL A 66 4.30 -3.90 -15.42
CA VAL A 66 4.65 -2.50 -15.62
C VAL A 66 4.85 -1.85 -14.24
N PRO A 67 6.08 -1.44 -13.87
CA PRO A 67 6.32 -0.71 -12.64
C PRO A 67 5.84 0.75 -12.81
N VAL A 68 4.90 1.18 -11.98
CA VAL A 68 4.40 2.57 -11.98
C VAL A 68 5.15 3.35 -10.91
N PHE A 69 6.48 3.40 -11.02
CA PHE A 69 7.35 4.03 -10.03
C PHE A 69 7.78 5.44 -10.43
N GLU A 70 8.11 5.64 -11.71
CA GLU A 70 8.52 6.95 -12.23
C GLU A 70 7.46 8.04 -12.04
N PRO A 71 6.15 7.81 -12.34
CA PRO A 71 5.14 8.84 -12.10
C PRO A 71 5.03 9.24 -10.61
N HIS A 72 5.21 8.28 -9.69
CA HIS A 72 5.20 8.58 -8.26
C HIS A 72 6.46 9.32 -7.80
N LEU A 73 7.64 9.03 -8.38
CA LEU A 73 8.86 9.81 -8.12
C LEU A 73 8.74 11.24 -8.65
N GLU A 74 8.12 11.43 -9.82
CA GLU A 74 7.83 12.76 -10.35
C GLU A 74 6.86 13.52 -9.43
N TYR A 75 5.83 12.85 -8.90
CA TYR A 75 4.92 13.42 -7.91
C TYR A 75 5.65 13.87 -6.64
N VAL A 76 6.53 13.01 -6.09
CA VAL A 76 7.37 13.34 -4.93
C VAL A 76 8.24 14.56 -5.22
N GLN A 77 8.91 14.58 -6.38
CA GLN A 77 9.80 15.67 -6.76
C GLN A 77 9.05 17.01 -6.88
N LYS A 78 7.89 17.02 -7.55
CA LYS A 78 7.05 18.22 -7.68
C LYS A 78 6.59 18.77 -6.34
N LEU A 79 6.30 17.91 -5.36
CA LEU A 79 5.96 18.35 -3.99
C LEU A 79 7.17 18.85 -3.20
N ARG A 80 8.37 18.33 -3.43
CA ARG A 80 9.60 18.90 -2.85
C ARG A 80 9.88 20.30 -3.40
N GLU A 81 9.62 20.51 -4.69
CA GLU A 81 9.80 21.80 -5.37
C GLU A 81 8.72 22.82 -5.01
N ASN A 82 7.48 22.36 -4.78
CA ASN A 82 6.35 23.20 -4.37
C ASN A 82 5.52 22.53 -3.25
N PRO A 83 5.94 22.66 -1.98
CA PRO A 83 5.27 22.02 -0.85
C PRO A 83 3.82 22.47 -0.61
N ASP A 84 3.45 23.66 -1.10
CA ASP A 84 2.09 24.21 -0.96
C ASP A 84 1.14 23.78 -2.08
N ALA A 85 1.60 22.95 -3.03
CA ALA A 85 0.76 22.47 -4.12
C ALA A 85 -0.43 21.64 -3.60
N ASN A 86 -1.53 21.64 -4.35
CA ASN A 86 -2.65 20.76 -4.08
C ASN A 86 -2.25 19.31 -4.35
N HIS A 87 -1.98 18.54 -3.28
CA HIS A 87 -1.55 17.14 -3.35
C HIS A 87 -2.46 16.27 -4.22
N SER A 88 -3.79 16.47 -4.14
CA SER A 88 -4.76 15.66 -4.87
C SER A 88 -4.71 15.95 -6.37
N GLU A 89 -4.80 17.22 -6.76
CA GLU A 89 -4.71 17.63 -8.16
C GLU A 89 -3.36 17.25 -8.80
N LEU A 90 -2.28 17.39 -8.03
CA LEU A 90 -0.94 17.05 -8.47
C LEU A 90 -0.78 15.53 -8.65
N TYR A 91 -1.31 14.72 -7.74
CA TYR A 91 -1.30 13.26 -7.87
C TYR A 91 -2.15 12.79 -9.05
N ILE A 92 -3.34 13.38 -9.23
CA ILE A 92 -4.21 13.05 -10.36
C ILE A 92 -3.51 13.36 -11.69
N SER A 93 -2.92 14.54 -11.82
CA SER A 93 -2.28 14.96 -13.07
C SER A 93 -0.96 14.25 -13.36
N THR A 94 -0.19 13.86 -12.33
CA THR A 94 1.14 13.27 -12.48
C THR A 94 1.11 11.74 -12.52
N VAL A 95 0.19 11.09 -11.80
CA VAL A 95 0.13 9.63 -11.67
C VAL A 95 -1.11 9.06 -12.32
N ILE A 96 -2.29 9.51 -11.90
CA ILE A 96 -3.55 8.85 -12.28
C ILE A 96 -3.91 9.07 -13.73
N GLU A 97 -3.80 10.29 -14.26
CA GLU A 97 -4.14 10.57 -15.66
C GLU A 97 -3.20 9.86 -16.65
N PRO A 98 -1.86 9.90 -16.49
CA PRO A 98 -0.96 9.13 -17.34
C PRO A 98 -1.26 7.63 -17.29
N PHE A 99 -1.36 7.05 -16.09
CA PHE A 99 -1.72 5.63 -15.92
C PHE A 99 -3.07 5.31 -16.55
N ARG A 100 -4.10 6.12 -16.28
CA ARG A 100 -5.45 5.91 -16.78
C ARG A 100 -5.44 5.89 -18.29
N LYS A 101 -4.82 6.87 -18.96
CA LYS A 101 -4.79 6.96 -20.44
C LYS A 101 -4.04 5.81 -21.09
N GLU A 102 -3.00 5.32 -20.44
CA GLU A 102 -2.24 4.16 -20.89
C GLU A 102 -3.05 2.87 -20.74
N ALA A 103 -3.63 2.64 -19.56
CA ALA A 103 -4.32 1.41 -19.20
C ALA A 103 -5.77 1.34 -19.70
N TYR A 104 -6.41 2.49 -19.85
CA TYR A 104 -7.79 2.69 -20.28
C TYR A 104 -7.82 3.82 -21.32
N SER A 105 -8.49 3.61 -22.46
CA SER A 105 -8.67 4.65 -23.48
C SER A 105 -9.08 6.02 -22.89
N GLU A 106 -8.87 7.12 -23.62
CA GLU A 106 -9.08 8.51 -23.16
C GLU A 106 -10.38 8.78 -22.37
N ASP A 107 -11.44 8.01 -22.60
CA ASP A 107 -12.77 8.15 -22.00
C ASP A 107 -13.12 7.12 -20.88
N ARG A 108 -12.22 6.19 -20.54
CA ARG A 108 -12.45 5.12 -19.54
C ARG A 108 -11.59 5.29 -18.29
N GLY A 109 -11.96 4.58 -17.22
CA GLY A 109 -11.20 4.54 -15.96
C GLY A 109 -11.29 5.81 -15.10
N LEU A 110 -12.30 6.67 -15.31
CA LEU A 110 -12.44 7.94 -14.57
C LEU A 110 -12.57 7.75 -13.04
N TRP A 111 -13.14 6.62 -12.60
CA TRP A 111 -13.31 6.25 -11.19
C TRP A 111 -11.97 6.08 -10.44
N LEU A 112 -10.84 5.92 -11.15
CA LEU A 112 -9.52 5.81 -10.51
C LEU A 112 -9.15 7.04 -9.69
N LYS A 113 -9.68 8.21 -10.04
CA LYS A 113 -9.46 9.47 -9.29
C LYS A 113 -10.05 9.43 -7.88
N ASP A 114 -11.13 8.69 -7.70
CA ASP A 114 -11.81 8.54 -6.42
C ASP A 114 -11.22 7.37 -5.62
N MET A 115 -10.70 6.35 -6.31
CA MET A 115 -10.15 5.15 -5.69
C MET A 115 -8.70 5.31 -5.21
N LEU A 116 -7.84 5.96 -6.02
CA LEU A 116 -6.40 6.07 -5.74
C LEU A 116 -6.05 7.49 -5.33
N THR A 117 -5.33 7.60 -4.21
CA THR A 117 -4.96 8.89 -3.61
C THR A 117 -3.46 9.00 -3.42
N GLY A 118 -2.93 10.22 -3.58
CA GLY A 118 -1.51 10.52 -3.40
C GLY A 118 -1.11 10.50 -1.94
N ALA A 119 0.17 10.22 -1.68
CA ALA A 119 0.72 10.27 -0.34
C ALA A 119 0.94 11.73 0.09
N ILE A 120 0.49 12.06 1.30
CA ILE A 120 0.92 13.23 2.06
C ILE A 120 2.36 13.01 2.54
N ASN A 121 2.69 11.80 3.03
CA ASN A 121 4.05 11.47 3.45
C ASN A 121 4.92 11.07 2.24
N ILE A 122 5.43 12.08 1.53
CA ILE A 122 6.22 11.91 0.31
C ILE A 122 7.56 11.20 0.55
N GLU A 123 8.16 11.36 1.73
CA GLU A 123 9.44 10.71 2.05
C GLU A 123 9.27 9.21 2.27
N LYS A 124 8.22 8.79 2.98
CA LYS A 124 7.88 7.36 3.08
C LYS A 124 7.50 6.76 1.73
N LEU A 125 6.83 7.53 0.86
CA LEU A 125 6.51 7.06 -0.49
C LEU A 125 7.79 6.85 -1.30
N ASN A 126 8.74 7.80 -1.23
CA ASN A 126 10.04 7.69 -1.88
C ASN A 126 10.85 6.49 -1.37
N GLU A 127 10.89 6.27 -0.06
CA GLU A 127 11.49 5.07 0.55
C GLU A 127 10.82 3.77 0.06
N SER A 128 9.48 3.73 -0.03
CA SER A 128 8.77 2.58 -0.58
C SER A 128 9.19 2.29 -2.02
N ILE A 129 9.31 3.33 -2.86
CA ILE A 129 9.69 3.14 -4.26
C ILE A 129 11.11 2.58 -4.37
N ILE A 130 12.06 3.09 -3.58
CA ILE A 130 13.44 2.59 -3.55
C ILE A 130 13.46 1.10 -3.18
N LEU A 131 12.74 0.70 -2.12
CA LEU A 131 12.69 -0.70 -1.69
C LEU A 131 12.02 -1.61 -2.72
N LEU A 132 10.98 -1.12 -3.41
CA LEU A 132 10.34 -1.88 -4.48
C LEU A 132 11.23 -2.02 -5.71
N ASP A 133 11.98 -0.98 -6.07
CA ASP A 133 12.98 -1.04 -7.13
C ASP A 133 14.09 -2.04 -6.79
N GLU A 134 14.66 -1.97 -5.59
CA GLU A 134 15.69 -2.90 -5.12
C GLU A 134 15.25 -4.36 -5.13
N ASN A 135 13.97 -4.63 -4.85
CA ASN A 135 13.40 -5.98 -4.81
C ASN A 135 12.61 -6.36 -6.09
N TYR A 136 12.68 -5.55 -7.14
CA TYR A 136 11.78 -5.68 -8.28
C TYR A 136 11.89 -7.04 -8.99
N GLU A 137 13.10 -7.57 -9.16
CA GLU A 137 13.32 -8.88 -9.78
C GLU A 137 12.61 -10.00 -9.00
N HIS A 138 12.77 -10.00 -7.68
CA HIS A 138 12.15 -10.97 -6.79
C HIS A 138 10.62 -10.88 -6.81
N ILE A 139 10.08 -9.68 -6.65
CA ILE A 139 8.63 -9.43 -6.71
C ILE A 139 8.07 -9.86 -8.07
N SER A 140 8.74 -9.51 -9.15
CA SER A 140 8.33 -9.89 -10.52
C SER A 140 8.31 -11.40 -10.71
N ASN A 141 9.24 -12.13 -10.10
CA ASN A 141 9.26 -13.59 -10.17
C ASN A 141 8.09 -14.21 -9.39
N LEU A 142 7.75 -13.70 -8.21
CA LEU A 142 6.55 -14.13 -7.46
C LEU A 142 5.26 -13.90 -8.25
N ILE A 143 5.14 -12.74 -8.91
CA ILE A 143 4.01 -12.42 -9.79
C ILE A 143 3.95 -13.42 -10.96
N LYS A 144 5.08 -13.64 -11.66
CA LYS A 144 5.15 -14.59 -12.79
C LYS A 144 4.74 -16.00 -12.38
N GLU A 145 5.31 -16.53 -11.30
CA GLU A 145 4.99 -17.87 -10.82
C GLU A 145 3.50 -18.03 -10.49
N SER A 146 2.88 -16.98 -9.93
CA SER A 146 1.46 -17.01 -9.64
C SER A 146 0.61 -16.98 -10.90
N ILE A 147 0.91 -16.07 -11.82
CA ILE A 147 0.24 -16.00 -13.13
C ILE A 147 0.41 -17.32 -13.89
N GLU A 148 1.58 -17.95 -13.86
CA GLU A 148 1.81 -19.25 -14.49
C GLU A 148 0.89 -20.34 -13.94
N LYS A 149 0.72 -20.42 -12.63
CA LYS A 149 -0.18 -21.40 -12.01
C LYS A 149 -1.64 -21.09 -12.34
N SER A 150 -2.05 -19.82 -12.24
CA SER A 150 -3.41 -19.39 -12.52
C SER A 150 -3.80 -19.60 -13.98
N ALA A 151 -2.94 -19.18 -14.92
CA ALA A 151 -3.18 -19.26 -16.36
C ALA A 151 -3.16 -20.68 -16.92
N LYS A 152 -2.48 -21.63 -16.24
CA LYS A 152 -2.56 -23.07 -16.56
C LYS A 152 -3.92 -23.67 -16.19
N LEU A 153 -4.53 -23.22 -15.09
CA LEU A 153 -5.82 -23.71 -14.62
C LEU A 153 -7.00 -23.02 -15.31
N LEU A 154 -6.86 -21.73 -15.57
CA LEU A 154 -7.93 -20.90 -16.11
C LEU A 154 -7.39 -19.98 -17.22
N PRO A 155 -7.18 -20.49 -18.44
CA PRO A 155 -6.65 -19.70 -19.54
C PRO A 155 -7.51 -18.48 -19.90
N SER A 156 -6.87 -17.38 -20.26
CA SER A 156 -7.49 -16.09 -20.57
C SER A 156 -6.68 -15.31 -21.61
N GLY A 157 -7.13 -14.11 -21.99
CA GLY A 157 -6.44 -13.24 -22.93
C GLY A 157 -5.18 -12.57 -22.37
N LYS A 158 -4.60 -11.65 -23.14
CA LYS A 158 -3.47 -10.81 -22.71
C LYS A 158 -3.85 -10.05 -21.44
N LYS A 159 -2.96 -10.04 -20.43
CA LYS A 159 -3.13 -9.25 -19.20
C LYS A 159 -1.92 -8.35 -18.93
N THR A 160 -2.19 -7.16 -18.42
CA THR A 160 -1.14 -6.22 -17.95
C THR A 160 -1.28 -6.03 -16.44
N ILE A 161 -0.19 -6.28 -15.71
CA ILE A 161 -0.09 -6.11 -14.26
C ILE A 161 0.66 -4.80 -14.01
N TYR A 162 0.01 -3.84 -13.39
CA TYR A 162 0.63 -2.59 -12.96
C TYR A 162 1.03 -2.69 -11.50
N LEU A 163 2.33 -2.55 -11.23
CA LEU A 163 2.88 -2.59 -9.88
C LEU A 163 2.99 -1.17 -9.33
N PHE A 164 2.19 -0.87 -8.31
CA PHE A 164 2.13 0.41 -7.63
C PHE A 164 2.79 0.33 -6.25
N PRO A 165 3.47 1.39 -5.78
CA PRO A 165 3.73 1.55 -4.36
C PRO A 165 2.39 1.75 -3.63
N PHE A 166 2.20 1.05 -2.51
CA PHE A 166 1.06 1.29 -1.64
C PHE A 166 1.23 2.65 -0.96
N ASN A 167 0.19 3.50 -0.98
CA ASN A 167 0.19 4.78 -0.29
C ASN A 167 0.50 4.59 1.21
N PRO A 168 1.63 5.10 1.74
CA PRO A 168 2.07 4.87 3.11
C PRO A 168 1.16 5.51 4.17
N ASP A 169 0.30 6.46 3.78
CA ASP A 169 -0.66 7.09 4.69
C ASP A 169 -1.88 6.22 4.96
N GLN A 170 -2.12 5.20 4.14
CA GLN A 170 -3.19 4.21 4.32
C GLN A 170 -2.82 3.12 5.33
N SER A 171 -2.28 3.54 6.48
CA SER A 171 -1.71 2.64 7.50
C SER A 171 -2.69 1.59 8.02
N LEU A 172 -3.99 1.92 8.13
CA LEU A 172 -5.05 0.97 8.50
C LEU A 172 -5.19 -0.12 7.43
N SER A 173 -5.37 0.25 6.16
CA SER A 173 -5.48 -0.70 5.05
C SER A 173 -4.23 -1.58 4.92
N ILE A 174 -3.04 -0.98 5.03
CA ILE A 174 -1.77 -1.72 5.01
C ILE A 174 -1.71 -2.74 6.15
N SER A 175 -2.15 -2.36 7.36
CA SER A 175 -2.15 -3.27 8.51
C SER A 175 -3.16 -4.40 8.34
N THR A 176 -4.38 -4.10 7.89
CA THR A 176 -5.44 -5.09 7.70
C THR A 176 -5.14 -6.05 6.55
N MET A 177 -4.54 -5.56 5.47
CA MET A 177 -4.20 -6.35 4.28
C MET A 177 -2.79 -6.94 4.34
N ASN A 178 -2.05 -6.75 5.45
CA ASN A 178 -0.65 -7.14 5.58
C ASN A 178 0.21 -6.67 4.38
N GLY A 179 0.01 -5.43 3.95
CA GLY A 179 0.86 -4.74 2.98
C GLY A 179 0.74 -5.15 1.52
N VAL A 180 -0.21 -6.02 1.14
CA VAL A 180 -0.49 -6.36 -0.26
C VAL A 180 -1.98 -6.18 -0.54
N ALA A 181 -2.31 -5.40 -1.56
CA ALA A 181 -3.68 -5.21 -2.03
C ALA A 181 -3.71 -5.16 -3.56
N GLY A 182 -4.88 -5.39 -4.15
CA GLY A 182 -5.03 -5.28 -5.59
C GLY A 182 -6.46 -4.99 -5.99
N PHE A 183 -6.61 -4.74 -7.28
CA PHE A 183 -7.90 -4.79 -7.96
C PHE A 183 -7.67 -5.15 -9.43
N ALA A 184 -8.70 -5.67 -10.07
CA ALA A 184 -8.65 -6.06 -11.46
C ALA A 184 -9.79 -5.46 -12.28
N THR A 185 -9.56 -5.36 -13.59
CA THR A 185 -10.61 -5.26 -14.60
C THR A 185 -10.40 -6.36 -15.64
N GLU A 186 -11.11 -6.30 -16.77
CA GLU A 186 -11.03 -7.35 -17.80
C GLU A 186 -9.60 -7.70 -18.24
N GLN A 187 -8.74 -6.69 -18.45
CA GLN A 187 -7.42 -6.87 -19.08
C GLN A 187 -6.24 -6.48 -18.20
N LEU A 188 -6.50 -5.95 -17.00
CA LEU A 188 -5.43 -5.46 -16.13
C LEU A 188 -5.67 -5.79 -14.67
N ILE A 189 -4.56 -5.87 -13.97
CA ILE A 189 -4.48 -5.99 -12.52
C ILE A 189 -3.63 -4.83 -12.03
N VAL A 190 -4.08 -4.11 -11.01
CA VAL A 190 -3.23 -3.19 -10.25
C VAL A 190 -2.88 -3.89 -8.94
N LEU A 191 -1.59 -4.07 -8.69
CA LEU A 191 -1.07 -4.63 -7.44
C LEU A 191 -0.35 -3.52 -6.67
N GLN A 192 -0.72 -3.34 -5.40
CA GLN A 192 -0.12 -2.38 -4.48
C GLN A 192 0.66 -3.11 -3.40
N ILE A 193 1.95 -2.76 -3.23
CA ILE A 193 2.82 -3.36 -2.22
C ILE A 193 3.37 -2.28 -1.30
N ALA A 194 3.22 -2.49 0.01
CA ALA A 194 3.86 -1.73 1.07
C ALA A 194 5.14 -2.48 1.48
N PRO A 195 6.31 -2.15 0.91
CA PRO A 195 7.52 -2.96 1.03
C PRO A 195 8.04 -3.07 2.48
N GLN A 196 7.64 -2.17 3.37
CA GLN A 196 8.06 -2.19 4.78
C GLN A 196 7.26 -3.17 5.65
N LYS A 197 6.13 -3.70 5.16
CA LYS A 197 5.20 -4.51 5.97
C LYS A 197 4.67 -5.76 5.28
N TYR A 198 4.90 -5.93 3.98
CA TYR A 198 4.31 -7.04 3.26
C TYR A 198 4.87 -8.39 3.73
N LYS A 199 4.01 -9.39 3.69
CA LYS A 199 4.42 -10.80 3.75
C LYS A 199 4.53 -11.33 2.33
N GLU A 200 5.67 -11.94 2.02
CA GLU A 200 6.00 -12.36 0.66
C GLU A 200 4.95 -13.31 0.08
N GLU A 201 4.44 -14.23 0.90
CA GLU A 201 3.47 -15.23 0.52
C GLU A 201 2.09 -14.63 0.11
N LEU A 202 1.82 -13.36 0.44
CA LEU A 202 0.58 -12.69 0.05
C LEU A 202 0.59 -12.20 -1.40
N ILE A 203 1.76 -11.89 -1.97
CA ILE A 203 1.89 -11.52 -3.39
C ILE A 203 1.28 -12.61 -4.29
N PRO A 204 1.71 -13.88 -4.21
CA PRO A 204 1.15 -14.91 -5.08
C PRO A 204 -0.35 -15.15 -4.83
N TYR A 205 -0.83 -15.11 -3.58
CA TYR A 205 -2.24 -15.30 -3.28
C TYR A 205 -3.11 -14.17 -3.85
N THR A 206 -2.77 -12.90 -3.56
CA THR A 206 -3.48 -11.74 -4.11
C THR A 206 -3.43 -11.75 -5.64
N MET A 207 -2.30 -12.10 -6.25
CA MET A 207 -2.21 -12.19 -7.71
C MET A 207 -3.15 -13.25 -8.30
N ALA A 208 -3.29 -14.42 -7.67
CA ALA A 208 -4.25 -15.44 -8.12
C ALA A 208 -5.70 -14.99 -7.95
N HIS A 209 -6.01 -14.30 -6.85
CA HIS A 209 -7.32 -13.69 -6.59
C HIS A 209 -7.67 -12.67 -7.69
N GLU A 210 -6.79 -11.71 -7.96
CA GLU A 210 -7.02 -10.68 -8.98
C GLU A 210 -7.05 -11.26 -10.40
N TYR A 211 -6.22 -12.26 -10.69
CA TYR A 211 -6.27 -12.96 -11.97
C TYR A 211 -7.65 -13.56 -12.24
N TYR A 212 -8.26 -14.20 -11.22
CA TYR A 212 -9.61 -14.74 -11.36
C TYR A 212 -10.62 -13.66 -11.77
N HIS A 213 -10.54 -12.48 -11.16
CA HIS A 213 -11.39 -11.36 -11.53
C HIS A 213 -11.22 -10.96 -12.98
N THR A 214 -10.00 -10.93 -13.53
CA THR A 214 -9.79 -10.62 -14.95
C THR A 214 -10.55 -11.59 -15.87
N VAL A 215 -10.50 -12.89 -15.60
CA VAL A 215 -11.21 -13.92 -16.39
C VAL A 215 -12.73 -13.82 -16.20
N TYR A 216 -13.15 -13.57 -14.96
CA TYR A 216 -14.56 -13.36 -14.66
C TYR A 216 -15.12 -12.16 -15.46
N PHE A 217 -14.41 -11.04 -15.48
CA PHE A 217 -14.86 -9.84 -16.16
C PHE A 217 -14.91 -9.97 -17.69
N GLU A 218 -13.99 -10.72 -18.31
CA GLU A 218 -14.05 -11.05 -19.75
C GLU A 218 -15.37 -11.74 -20.14
N LYS A 219 -15.82 -12.66 -19.27
CA LYS A 219 -17.02 -13.45 -19.54
C LYS A 219 -18.30 -12.67 -19.29
N TYR A 220 -18.36 -11.89 -18.21
CA TYR A 220 -19.61 -11.29 -17.75
C TYR A 220 -19.80 -9.83 -18.17
N LYS A 221 -18.80 -9.17 -18.78
CA LYS A 221 -18.83 -7.84 -19.46
C LYS A 221 -19.55 -6.68 -18.74
N THR A 222 -19.98 -6.86 -17.50
CA THR A 222 -20.70 -5.85 -16.72
C THR A 222 -20.02 -5.69 -15.37
N GLN A 223 -19.82 -4.43 -14.98
CA GLN A 223 -19.37 -4.06 -13.64
C GLN A 223 -20.56 -3.78 -12.70
N GLN A 224 -21.79 -3.80 -13.21
CA GLN A 224 -22.99 -3.72 -12.39
C GLN A 224 -23.19 -5.06 -11.69
N ARG A 225 -22.85 -5.09 -10.43
CA ARG A 225 -23.07 -6.22 -9.53
C ARG A 225 -24.05 -5.76 -8.47
N ASP A 226 -25.10 -6.54 -8.23
CA ASP A 226 -25.80 -6.41 -6.97
C ASP A 226 -24.92 -6.96 -5.83
N LEU A 227 -25.40 -6.85 -4.59
CA LEU A 227 -24.64 -7.33 -3.44
C LEU A 227 -24.34 -8.84 -3.51
N ILE A 228 -25.25 -9.63 -4.09
CA ILE A 228 -25.10 -11.09 -4.21
C ILE A 228 -24.00 -11.40 -5.22
N ASP A 229 -24.04 -10.76 -6.39
CA ASP A 229 -23.01 -10.91 -7.42
C ASP A 229 -21.64 -10.48 -6.91
N TYR A 230 -21.57 -9.41 -6.13
CA TYR A 230 -20.34 -8.96 -5.49
C TYR A 230 -19.78 -10.05 -4.56
N VAL A 231 -20.55 -10.46 -3.55
CA VAL A 231 -20.12 -11.48 -2.56
C VAL A 231 -19.73 -12.80 -3.24
N LEU A 232 -20.50 -13.24 -4.24
CA LEU A 232 -20.18 -14.46 -5.00
C LEU A 232 -18.90 -14.30 -5.82
N SER A 233 -18.66 -13.12 -6.40
CA SER A 233 -17.45 -12.89 -7.20
C SER A 233 -16.18 -12.87 -6.37
N GLU A 234 -16.18 -12.20 -5.21
CA GLU A 234 -15.05 -12.16 -4.26
C GLU A 234 -14.80 -13.56 -3.68
N GLY A 235 -15.85 -14.24 -3.20
CA GLY A 235 -15.72 -15.58 -2.63
C GLY A 235 -15.22 -16.62 -3.64
N ARG A 236 -15.53 -16.48 -4.93
CA ARG A 236 -14.97 -17.32 -6.00
C ARG A 236 -13.51 -17.01 -6.28
N ALA A 237 -13.11 -15.74 -6.24
CA ALA A 237 -11.72 -15.34 -6.39
C ALA A 237 -10.85 -15.91 -5.27
N ASP A 238 -11.29 -15.80 -4.01
CA ASP A 238 -10.60 -16.41 -2.87
C ASP A 238 -10.61 -17.94 -2.93
N SER A 239 -11.73 -18.56 -3.35
CA SER A 239 -11.77 -20.01 -3.55
C SER A 239 -10.76 -20.48 -4.60
N PHE A 240 -10.60 -19.72 -5.69
CA PHE A 240 -9.60 -20.00 -6.73
C PHE A 240 -8.16 -19.79 -6.23
N ALA A 241 -7.89 -18.71 -5.50
CA ALA A 241 -6.58 -18.46 -4.92
C ALA A 241 -6.20 -19.55 -3.90
N ASN A 242 -7.13 -19.98 -3.06
CA ASN A 242 -6.93 -21.06 -2.09
C ASN A 242 -6.76 -22.44 -2.75
N LEU A 243 -7.33 -22.67 -3.93
CA LEU A 243 -7.07 -23.87 -4.73
C LEU A 243 -5.59 -23.96 -5.16
N ILE A 244 -4.97 -22.81 -5.48
CA ILE A 244 -3.57 -22.74 -5.93
C ILE A 244 -2.61 -22.69 -4.73
N TYR A 245 -3.00 -21.97 -3.69
CA TYR A 245 -2.20 -21.71 -2.48
C TYR A 245 -2.97 -22.13 -1.23
N PRO A 246 -3.05 -23.44 -0.94
CA PRO A 246 -3.81 -23.93 0.21
C PRO A 246 -3.10 -23.60 1.53
N ASN A 247 -3.88 -23.51 2.61
CA ASN A 247 -3.41 -23.29 3.99
C ASN A 247 -2.75 -21.93 4.25
N MET A 248 -3.06 -20.94 3.43
CA MET A 248 -2.61 -19.57 3.63
C MET A 248 -3.41 -18.88 4.74
N ASN A 249 -2.71 -18.15 5.62
CA ASN A 249 -3.37 -17.29 6.61
C ASN A 249 -3.61 -15.91 6.01
N ILE A 250 -4.80 -15.73 5.44
CA ILE A 250 -5.20 -14.54 4.70
C ILE A 250 -6.08 -13.66 5.58
N PRO A 251 -5.69 -12.40 5.86
CA PRO A 251 -6.34 -11.61 6.90
C PRO A 251 -7.76 -11.17 6.53
N TRP A 252 -8.12 -11.03 5.25
CA TRP A 252 -9.44 -10.60 4.81
C TRP A 252 -10.49 -11.71 4.70
N ILE A 253 -10.08 -12.98 4.79
CA ILE A 253 -11.01 -14.14 4.87
C ILE A 253 -10.94 -14.84 6.23
N ALA A 254 -10.18 -14.30 7.18
CA ALA A 254 -10.11 -14.82 8.53
C ALA A 254 -11.47 -14.68 9.22
N GLU A 255 -11.86 -15.70 9.98
CA GLU A 255 -13.09 -15.63 10.77
C GLU A 255 -12.99 -14.50 11.80
N VAL A 256 -14.06 -13.71 11.89
CA VAL A 256 -14.19 -12.67 12.92
C VAL A 256 -14.25 -13.35 14.30
N PRO A 257 -13.39 -12.96 15.27
CA PRO A 257 -13.44 -13.49 16.62
C PRO A 257 -14.85 -13.32 17.24
N GLN A 258 -15.33 -14.36 17.93
CA GLN A 258 -16.69 -14.37 18.49
C GLN A 258 -16.98 -13.21 19.45
N GLU A 259 -15.96 -12.73 20.15
CA GLU A 259 -16.03 -11.53 21.00
C GLU A 259 -16.34 -10.24 20.23
N ASP A 260 -15.86 -10.13 18.99
CA ASP A 260 -16.06 -8.96 18.13
C ASP A 260 -17.39 -9.01 17.38
N VAL A 261 -17.93 -10.21 17.12
CA VAL A 261 -19.23 -10.41 16.44
C VAL A 261 -20.34 -9.60 17.13
N LYS A 262 -20.41 -9.60 18.46
CA LYS A 262 -21.44 -8.84 19.20
C LYS A 262 -21.30 -7.32 19.05
N THR A 263 -20.09 -6.82 18.83
CA THR A 263 -19.85 -5.39 18.65
C THR A 263 -20.23 -4.93 17.23
N ILE A 264 -20.06 -5.80 16.24
CA ILE A 264 -20.35 -5.50 14.83
C ILE A 264 -21.86 -5.54 14.52
N TRP A 265 -22.60 -6.45 15.16
CA TRP A 265 -24.03 -6.66 14.90
C TRP A 265 -24.99 -5.88 15.82
N ASN A 266 -24.47 -5.09 16.76
CA ASN A 266 -25.25 -4.19 17.62
C ASN A 266 -25.18 -2.74 17.12
#